data_AF-A0AAW9D4V3-F1
#
_entry.id   AF-A0AAW9D4V3-F1
#
_cell.length_a   1.000
_cell.length_b   1.000
_cell.length_c   1.000
_cell.angle_alpha   90.00
_cell.angle_beta   90.00
_cell.angle_gamma   90.00
#
_symmetry.space_group_name_H-M   'P 1'
#
loop_
_entity.id
_entity.type
_entity.pdbx_description
1 polymer ?
#
loop_
_entity_poly.entity_id
_entity_poly.type
_entity_poly.pdbx_seq_one_letter_code
_entity_poly.pdbx_strand_id
1 'polypeptide(L)' 'MIKLDAARTQARSAALSEVKRIVEEFELTTQEVFGRAGVLRRRGKLKPKYRDPKTGATWNGRGRPPSWIAGKDRAAFVA' A
#
# COMPACT_ATOMS: atom_id res chain seq x y z
N MET A 1 11.04 20.75 -19.42
CA MET A 1 11.49 19.81 -20.49
C MET A 1 11.30 18.39 -19.97
N ILE A 2 10.15 17.76 -20.27
CA ILE A 2 9.75 16.45 -19.72
C ILE A 2 10.03 15.39 -20.80
N LYS A 3 11.16 14.68 -20.72
CA LYS A 3 11.50 13.60 -21.67
C LYS A 3 11.96 12.28 -21.04
N LEU A 4 11.84 12.12 -19.71
CA LEU A 4 12.27 10.90 -19.03
C LEU A 4 11.12 9.93 -18.68
N ASP A 5 9.90 10.43 -18.51
CA ASP A 5 8.78 9.62 -18.03
C ASP A 5 8.13 8.74 -19.10
N ALA A 6 8.10 9.20 -20.36
CA ALA A 6 7.46 8.47 -21.46
C ALA A 6 8.25 7.19 -21.82
N ALA A 7 9.57 7.29 -21.94
CA ALA A 7 10.43 6.14 -22.21
C ALA A 7 10.38 5.11 -21.07
N ARG A 8 10.34 5.56 -19.81
CA ARG A 8 10.18 4.68 -18.64
C ARG A 8 8.81 4.02 -18.60
N THR A 9 7.76 4.75 -18.99
CA THR A 9 6.40 4.21 -19.06
C THR A 9 6.28 3.15 -20.16
N GLN A 10 6.88 3.39 -21.33
CA GLN A 10 6.92 2.44 -22.44
C GLN A 10 7.75 1.19 -22.10
N ALA A 11 8.92 1.35 -21.47
CA ALA A 11 9.72 0.22 -21.00
C ALA A 11 8.95 -0.62 -19.97
N ARG A 12 8.20 0.04 -19.08
CA ARG A 12 7.35 -0.64 -18.09
C ARG A 12 6.18 -1.36 -18.74
N SER A 13 5.51 -0.78 -19.73
CA SER A 13 4.39 -1.45 -20.41
C SER A 13 4.87 -2.66 -21.21
N ALA A 14 6.03 -2.56 -21.88
CA ALA A 14 6.67 -3.67 -22.57
C ALA A 14 6.99 -4.82 -21.60
N ALA A 15 7.62 -4.51 -20.46
CA ALA A 15 7.90 -5.51 -19.43
C ALA A 15 6.63 -6.17 -18.89
N LEU A 16 5.55 -5.40 -18.67
CA LEU A 16 4.27 -5.97 -18.23
C LEU A 16 3.63 -6.88 -19.29
N SER A 17 3.79 -6.55 -20.57
CA SER A 17 3.28 -7.40 -21.65
C SER A 17 4.03 -8.72 -21.75
N GLU A 18 5.35 -8.70 -21.54
CA GLU A 18 6.18 -9.90 -21.52
C GLU A 18 5.77 -10.82 -20.37
N VAL A 19 5.66 -10.26 -19.15
CA VAL A 19 5.25 -11.03 -17.97
C VAL A 19 3.87 -11.65 -18.17
N LYS A 20 2.91 -10.92 -18.75
CA LYS A 20 1.58 -11.47 -19.04
C LYS A 20 1.63 -12.64 -20.02
N ARG A 21 2.46 -12.56 -21.06
CA ARG A 21 2.63 -13.65 -22.03
C ARG A 21 3.15 -14.91 -21.34
N ILE A 22 4.20 -14.78 -20.54
CA ILE A 22 4.80 -15.91 -19.82
C ILE A 22 3.81 -16.52 -18.82
N VAL A 23 3.04 -15.70 -18.11
CA VAL A 23 2.01 -16.18 -17.18
C VAL A 23 0.94 -16.99 -17.90
N GLU A 24 0.49 -16.53 -19.08
CA GLU A 24 -0.51 -17.24 -19.89
C GLU A 24 0.06 -18.53 -20.48
N GLU A 25 1.27 -18.47 -21.08
CA GLU A 25 1.92 -19.59 -21.78
C GLU A 25 2.15 -20.80 -20.89
N PHE A 26 2.46 -20.56 -19.61
CA PHE A 26 2.76 -21.61 -18.64
C PHE A 26 1.66 -21.78 -17.58
N GLU A 27 0.50 -21.14 -17.77
CA GLU A 27 -0.62 -21.15 -16.81
C GLU A 27 -0.20 -20.85 -15.36
N LEU A 28 0.75 -19.92 -15.18
CA LEU A 28 1.40 -19.69 -13.89
C LEU A 28 0.42 -19.09 -12.89
N THR A 29 0.37 -19.67 -11.70
CA THR A 29 -0.45 -19.10 -10.62
C THR A 29 0.25 -17.95 -9.92
N THR A 30 -0.53 -17.02 -9.35
CA THR A 30 0.02 -15.92 -8.53
C THR A 30 0.89 -16.40 -7.37
N GLN A 31 0.59 -17.58 -6.82
CA GLN A 31 1.37 -18.17 -5.73
C GLN A 31 2.76 -18.62 -6.20
N GLU A 32 2.89 -19.13 -7.42
CA GLU A 32 4.17 -19.55 -7.98
C GLU A 32 5.04 -18.35 -8.38
N VAL A 33 4.42 -17.30 -8.94
CA VAL A 33 5.12 -16.09 -9.37
C VAL A 33 5.60 -15.25 -8.18
N PHE A 34 4.78 -15.11 -7.13
CA PHE A 34 5.05 -14.18 -6.02
C PHE A 34 5.33 -14.88 -4.67
N GLY A 35 5.22 -16.20 -4.61
CA GLY A 35 5.30 -16.96 -3.37
C GLY A 35 4.20 -16.64 -2.36
N ARG A 36 4.19 -17.35 -1.23
CA ARG A 36 3.32 -17.01 -0.08
C ARG A 36 3.58 -15.60 0.46
N ALA A 37 4.81 -15.09 0.34
CA ALA A 37 5.20 -13.77 0.84
C ALA A 37 4.59 -12.62 0.02
N GLY A 38 4.36 -12.79 -1.29
CA GLY A 38 3.81 -11.75 -2.16
C GLY A 38 2.38 -11.36 -1.81
N VAL A 39 1.56 -12.34 -1.40
CA VAL A 39 0.19 -12.12 -0.90
C VAL A 39 0.24 -11.39 0.46
N LEU A 40 1.19 -11.76 1.32
CA LEU A 40 1.36 -11.18 2.67
C LEU A 40 1.93 -9.75 2.65
N ARG A 41 2.57 -9.31 1.55
CA ARG A 41 3.11 -7.93 1.44
C ARG A 41 2.07 -6.85 1.21
N ARG A 42 0.81 -7.21 0.91
CA ARG A 42 -0.32 -6.32 1.25
C ARG A 42 -0.54 -6.41 2.76
N ARG A 43 0.39 -5.86 3.55
CA ARG A 43 0.05 -5.34 4.87
C ARG A 43 -0.97 -4.24 4.60
N GLY A 44 -2.26 -4.60 4.56
CA GLY A 44 -3.34 -3.65 4.38
C GLY A 44 -3.13 -2.49 5.33
N LYS A 45 -3.42 -1.27 4.88
CA LYS A 45 -3.43 -0.09 5.75
C LYS A 45 -4.20 -0.49 7.01
N LEU A 46 -3.51 -0.57 8.15
CA LEU A 46 -4.13 -0.95 9.40
C LEU A 46 -5.34 -0.04 9.60
N LYS A 47 -6.51 -0.62 9.89
CA LYS A 47 -7.72 0.16 10.14
C LYS A 47 -7.38 1.25 11.16
N PRO A 48 -7.64 2.53 10.85
CA PRO A 48 -7.36 3.59 11.81
C PRO A 48 -8.27 3.43 13.02
N LYS A 49 -7.67 3.35 14.21
CA LYS A 49 -8.39 3.16 15.48
C LYS A 49 -8.82 4.48 16.08
N TYR A 50 -8.06 5.53 15.82
CA TYR A 50 -8.28 6.87 16.33
C TYR A 50 -8.38 7.88 15.20
N ARG A 51 -9.25 8.87 15.34
CA ARG A 51 -9.45 9.98 14.42
C ARG A 51 -9.50 11.31 15.18
N ASP A 52 -8.81 12.31 14.66
CA ASP A 52 -8.86 13.68 15.14
C ASP A 52 -10.19 14.32 14.72
N PRO A 53 -11.06 14.77 15.64
CA PRO A 53 -12.31 15.44 15.30
C PRO A 53 -12.11 16.79 14.60
N LYS A 54 -10.95 17.44 14.75
CA LYS A 54 -10.69 18.76 14.16
C LYS A 54 -10.15 18.67 12.74
N THR A 55 -9.22 17.75 12.49
CA THR A 55 -8.49 17.67 11.19
C THR A 55 -8.85 16.44 10.38
N GLY A 56 -9.53 15.45 10.98
CA GLY A 56 -9.78 14.16 10.35
C GLY A 56 -8.54 13.27 10.23
N ALA A 57 -7.38 13.69 10.76
CA ALA A 57 -6.18 12.87 10.81
C ALA A 57 -6.44 11.56 11.55
N THR A 58 -5.81 10.47 11.11
CA THR A 58 -6.05 9.14 11.70
C THR A 58 -4.78 8.51 12.24
N TRP A 59 -4.93 7.72 13.29
CA TRP A 59 -3.84 6.97 13.90
C TRP A 59 -4.30 5.56 14.27
N ASN A 60 -3.51 4.57 13.91
CA ASN A 60 -3.83 3.15 14.14
C ASN A 60 -3.45 2.65 15.55
N GLY A 61 -2.96 3.53 16.42
CA GLY A 61 -2.54 3.19 17.78
C GLY A 61 -1.15 2.56 17.89
N ARG A 62 -0.40 2.43 16.79
CA ARG A 62 0.99 1.92 16.79
C ARG A 62 1.99 3.06 16.65
N GLY A 63 3.12 2.95 17.35
CA GLY A 63 4.23 3.90 17.29
C GLY A 63 4.00 5.17 18.12
N ARG A 64 4.74 6.24 17.82
CA ARG A 64 4.62 7.52 18.52
C ARG A 64 3.22 8.13 18.25
N PRO A 65 2.45 8.48 19.28
CA PRO A 65 1.17 9.13 19.10
C PRO A 65 1.34 10.51 18.46
N PRO A 66 0.45 10.91 17.53
CA PRO A 66 0.39 12.27 17.02
C PRO A 66 0.10 13.29 18.13
N SER A 67 0.49 14.55 17.92
CA SER A 67 0.30 15.64 18.88
C SER A 67 -1.17 15.87 19.28
N TRP A 68 -2.14 15.56 18.42
CA TRP A 68 -3.56 15.78 18.70
C TRP A 68 -4.15 14.81 19.74
N ILE A 69 -3.58 13.60 19.90
CA ILE A 69 -4.00 12.58 20.88
C ILE A 69 -2.96 12.34 21.98
N ALA A 70 -1.71 12.77 21.80
CA ALA A 70 -0.66 12.64 22.81
C ALA A 70 -1.07 13.34 24.12
N GLY A 71 -1.03 12.61 25.24
CA GLY A 71 -1.36 13.15 26.57
C GLY A 71 -2.86 13.37 26.85
N LYS A 72 -3.75 13.01 25.93
CA LYS A 72 -5.21 13.12 26.10
C LYS A 72 -5.87 11.77 26.31
N ASP A 73 -7.09 11.77 26.84
CA ASP A 73 -7.91 10.56 26.89
C ASP A 73 -8.22 10.09 25.46
N ARG A 74 -7.75 8.88 25.15
CA ARG A 74 -7.84 8.28 23.82
C ARG A 74 -9.25 7.79 23.50
N ALA A 75 -10.10 7.61 24.51
CA ALA A 75 -11.49 7.18 24.32
C ALA A 75 -12.28 8.20 23.49
N ALA A 76 -12.01 9.50 23.66
CA ALA A 76 -12.66 10.58 22.93
C ALA A 76 -12.30 10.65 21.43
N PHE A 77 -11.29 9.91 21.00
CA PHE A 77 -10.78 9.92 19.63
C PHE A 77 -11.01 8.60 18.90
N VAL A 78 -11.71 7.63 19.49
CA VAL A 78 -11.98 6.34 18.82
C VAL A 78 -12.86 6.61 17.60
N ALA A 79 -12.40 6.13 16.44
CA ALA A 79 -13.05 6.30 15.15
C ALA A 79 -14.17 5.28 14.92
#